data_AF-A0A183IWM1-F1
#
_entry.id   AF-A0A183IWM1-F1
#
_cell.length_a   1.000
_cell.length_b   1.000
_cell.length_c   1.000
_cell.angle_alpha   90.00
_cell.angle_beta   90.00
_cell.angle_gamma   90.00
#
_symmetry.space_group_name_H-M   'P 1'
#
loop_
_entity.id
_entity.type
_entity.pdbx_description
1 polymer ?
#
loop_
_entity_poly.entity_id
_entity_poly.type
_entity_poly.pdbx_seq_one_letter_code
_entity_poly.pdbx_strand_id
1 'polypeptide(L)'
;MKYFLGTSTLNGKIVQEEFEEDELRERTEIVEKYEKVNEGSTIANEEDEAEVYKLSDRFGFLHEDADSIRLANSEKEKRLELKRESKWLTMLKNWNKYEHSIKFRKRVFKGIPDKFRSEVWKRLLNIDHVKQIDLDINRTYRNHIFFRRRYDMMQQALFHVLTAYAVYNTDLGYCQGMNHVAALLLMYFEEEDAFWALHALMTDQTHSMYGLFAPGFPKLFRLQKHHDTILKSLLPKLRQHLVRI
;
A
#
# COMPACT_ATOMS: atom_id res chain seq x y z
N MET A 1 -3.78 -11.87 43.57
CA MET A 1 -4.06 -13.16 42.90
C MET A 1 -2.73 -13.84 42.59
N LYS A 2 -2.65 -15.14 42.87
CA LYS A 2 -1.42 -15.94 43.02
C LYS A 2 -0.56 -15.99 41.74
N TYR A 3 0.74 -15.83 41.95
CA TYR A 3 1.80 -16.26 41.05
C TYR A 3 1.80 -17.79 40.94
N PHE A 4 1.91 -18.33 39.73
CA PHE A 4 2.38 -19.69 39.49
C PHE A 4 3.55 -19.61 38.50
N LEU A 5 4.75 -19.86 39.01
CA LEU A 5 5.93 -20.24 38.25
C LEU A 5 5.88 -21.75 38.04
N GLY A 6 6.10 -22.23 36.82
CA GLY A 6 6.42 -23.63 36.58
C GLY A 6 6.26 -24.09 35.13
N THR A 7 7.33 -24.71 34.62
CA THR A 7 7.43 -25.54 33.40
C THR A 7 7.54 -24.82 32.05
N SER A 8 8.73 -24.25 31.82
CA SER A 8 9.25 -23.85 30.50
C SER A 8 10.13 -24.98 29.96
N THR A 9 9.74 -25.58 28.82
CA THR A 9 10.55 -26.04 27.65
C THR A 9 9.97 -27.23 26.88
N LEU A 10 9.06 -28.02 27.46
CA LEU A 10 8.41 -29.15 26.76
C LEU A 10 7.20 -28.73 25.89
N ASN A 11 6.42 -27.73 26.33
CA ASN A 11 5.23 -27.27 25.59
C ASN A 11 5.56 -26.53 24.29
N GLY A 12 6.77 -25.98 24.14
CA GLY A 12 7.15 -25.26 22.92
C GLY A 12 7.38 -26.17 21.72
N LYS A 13 7.91 -27.38 21.95
CA LYS A 13 8.12 -28.38 20.89
C LYS A 13 6.82 -29.05 20.46
N ILE A 14 5.96 -29.40 21.42
CA ILE A 14 4.67 -30.03 21.14
C ILE A 14 3.78 -29.09 20.31
N VAL A 15 3.74 -27.80 20.64
CA VAL A 15 2.97 -26.80 19.86
C VAL A 15 3.56 -26.56 18.47
N GLN A 16 4.88 -26.73 18.29
CA GLN A 16 5.51 -26.63 16.97
C GLN A 16 5.25 -27.87 16.11
N GLU A 17 5.33 -29.07 16.70
CA GLU A 17 5.01 -30.34 16.03
C GLU A 17 3.53 -30.42 15.65
N GLU A 18 2.62 -29.94 16.52
CA GLU A 18 1.18 -29.87 16.27
C GLU A 18 0.85 -28.86 15.14
N PHE A 19 1.57 -27.72 15.08
CA PHE A 19 1.44 -26.75 13.99
C PHE A 19 1.99 -27.28 12.65
N GLU A 20 3.10 -28.03 12.67
CA GLU A 20 3.66 -28.67 11.47
C GLU A 20 2.79 -29.83 10.95
N GLU A 21 2.16 -30.61 11.84
CA GLU A 21 1.19 -31.65 11.45
C GLU A 21 -0.07 -31.05 10.82
N ASP A 22 -0.60 -29.95 11.37
CA ASP A 22 -1.76 -29.25 10.79
C ASP A 22 -1.44 -28.65 9.40
N GLU A 23 -0.27 -28.04 9.22
CA GLU A 23 0.15 -27.51 7.91
C GLU A 23 0.38 -28.63 6.89
N LEU A 24 0.91 -29.78 7.32
CA LEU A 24 1.07 -30.95 6.46
C LEU A 24 -0.28 -31.54 6.05
N ARG A 25 -1.23 -31.61 6.99
CA ARG A 25 -2.59 -32.09 6.74
C ARG A 25 -3.34 -31.20 5.75
N GLU A 26 -3.26 -29.88 5.94
CA GLU A 26 -3.85 -28.89 5.03
C GLU A 26 -3.22 -29.00 3.63
N ARG A 27 -1.89 -29.19 3.53
CA ARG A 27 -1.23 -29.44 2.24
C ARG A 27 -1.67 -30.74 1.57
N THR A 28 -1.81 -31.84 2.31
CA THR A 28 -2.28 -33.11 1.74
C THR A 28 -3.73 -33.04 1.28
N GLU A 29 -4.61 -32.35 2.01
CA GLU A 29 -6.00 -32.15 1.60
C GLU A 29 -6.09 -31.29 0.33
N ILE A 30 -5.24 -30.27 0.21
CA ILE A 30 -5.13 -29.46 -1.01
C ILE A 30 -4.67 -30.33 -2.18
N VAL A 31 -3.60 -31.12 -2.01
CA VAL A 31 -3.06 -31.99 -3.07
C VAL A 31 -4.08 -33.05 -3.51
N GLU A 32 -4.75 -33.74 -2.58
CA GLU A 32 -5.82 -34.70 -2.91
C GLU A 32 -6.96 -34.04 -3.69
N LYS A 33 -7.31 -32.80 -3.34
CA LYS A 33 -8.35 -32.06 -4.05
C LYS A 33 -7.95 -31.75 -5.49
N TYR A 34 -6.66 -31.48 -5.74
CA TYR A 34 -6.12 -31.30 -7.10
C TYR A 34 -5.99 -32.61 -7.87
N GLU A 35 -5.61 -33.71 -7.21
CA GLU A 35 -5.52 -35.04 -7.85
C GLU A 35 -6.90 -35.58 -8.25
N LYS A 36 -7.93 -35.41 -7.40
CA LYS A 36 -9.32 -35.79 -7.71
C LYS A 36 -9.94 -34.95 -8.83
N VAL A 37 -9.50 -33.70 -9.01
CA VAL A 37 -9.92 -32.86 -10.15
C VAL A 37 -9.30 -33.38 -11.46
N ASN A 38 -8.13 -34.00 -11.41
CA ASN A 38 -7.42 -34.49 -12.59
C ASN A 38 -8.02 -35.81 -13.14
N GLU A 39 -8.61 -36.65 -12.28
CA GLU A 39 -9.31 -37.89 -12.71
C GLU A 39 -10.63 -37.64 -13.47
N GLY A 40 -11.18 -36.43 -13.38
CA GLY A 40 -12.36 -35.98 -14.14
C GLY A 40 -12.05 -35.04 -15.31
N SER A 41 -10.78 -34.67 -15.51
CA SER A 41 -10.39 -33.82 -16.63
C SER A 41 -10.18 -34.66 -17.89
N THR A 42 -11.21 -34.74 -18.73
CA THR A 42 -10.96 -34.97 -20.16
C THR A 42 -10.05 -33.84 -20.62
N ILE A 43 -8.83 -34.16 -21.04
CA ILE A 43 -7.97 -33.23 -21.78
C ILE A 43 -8.85 -32.64 -22.88
N ALA A 44 -9.17 -31.34 -22.79
CA ALA A 44 -9.92 -30.66 -23.84
C ALA A 44 -9.15 -30.87 -25.15
N ASN A 45 -9.83 -31.29 -26.23
CA ASN A 45 -9.13 -31.45 -27.49
C ASN A 45 -8.59 -30.07 -27.92
N GLU A 46 -7.44 -30.01 -28.60
CA GLU A 46 -6.87 -28.74 -29.09
C GLU A 46 -7.88 -27.93 -29.94
N GLU A 47 -8.84 -28.60 -30.59
CA GLU A 47 -9.94 -27.98 -31.31
C GLU A 47 -10.96 -27.28 -30.39
N ASP A 48 -11.24 -27.86 -29.21
CA ASP A 48 -12.12 -27.29 -28.18
C ASP A 48 -11.46 -26.03 -27.56
N GLU A 49 -10.14 -26.06 -27.33
CA GLU A 49 -9.38 -24.87 -26.89
C GLU A 49 -9.40 -23.76 -27.94
N ALA A 50 -9.21 -24.10 -29.22
CA ALA A 50 -9.21 -23.12 -30.31
C ALA A 50 -10.58 -22.42 -30.49
N GLU A 51 -11.68 -23.10 -30.16
CA GLU A 51 -13.03 -22.52 -30.19
C GLU A 51 -13.28 -21.58 -29.01
N VAL A 52 -12.81 -21.95 -27.82
CA VAL A 52 -12.83 -21.09 -26.61
C VAL A 52 -12.12 -19.75 -26.87
N TYR A 53 -10.97 -19.77 -27.55
CA TYR A 53 -10.27 -18.53 -27.91
C TYR A 53 -11.04 -17.65 -28.90
N LYS A 54 -11.83 -18.24 -29.81
CA LYS A 54 -12.65 -17.49 -30.78
C LYS A 54 -13.85 -16.80 -30.14
N LEU A 55 -14.32 -17.32 -29.00
CA LEU A 55 -15.45 -16.79 -28.23
C LEU A 55 -15.00 -15.93 -27.03
N SER A 56 -13.70 -15.81 -26.80
CA SER A 56 -13.15 -14.95 -25.76
C SER A 56 -12.93 -13.50 -26.23
N ASP A 57 -13.27 -12.51 -25.40
CA ASP A 57 -12.88 -11.12 -25.65
C ASP A 57 -11.41 -10.85 -25.25
N ARG A 58 -11.00 -9.60 -25.43
CA ARG A 58 -9.66 -9.08 -25.08
C ARG A 58 -9.27 -9.24 -23.61
N PHE A 59 -10.21 -9.50 -22.71
CA PHE A 59 -9.99 -9.72 -21.28
C PHE A 59 -10.12 -11.21 -20.90
N GLY A 60 -10.47 -12.07 -21.85
CA GLY A 60 -10.66 -13.51 -21.63
C GLY A 60 -12.08 -13.88 -21.19
N PHE A 61 -13.06 -12.98 -21.23
CA PHE A 61 -14.46 -13.36 -20.97
C PHE A 61 -15.07 -14.02 -22.20
N LEU A 62 -15.84 -15.09 -21.99
CA LEU A 62 -16.55 -15.80 -23.05
C LEU A 62 -17.84 -15.05 -23.42
N HIS A 63 -18.11 -14.91 -24.72
CA HIS A 63 -19.32 -14.29 -25.26
C HIS A 63 -20.12 -15.32 -26.06
N GLU A 64 -21.45 -15.19 -25.98
CA GLU A 64 -22.38 -16.08 -26.70
C GLU A 64 -22.36 -15.84 -28.21
N ASP A 65 -21.98 -14.62 -28.66
CA ASP A 65 -21.93 -14.24 -30.07
C ASP A 65 -20.55 -13.72 -30.53
N ALA A 66 -20.05 -14.31 -31.62
CA ALA A 66 -18.77 -13.92 -32.21
C ALA A 66 -18.77 -12.49 -32.79
N ASP A 67 -19.95 -11.91 -33.05
CA ASP A 67 -20.08 -10.56 -33.62
C ASP A 67 -19.81 -9.47 -32.59
N SER A 68 -20.13 -9.67 -31.31
CA SER A 68 -19.73 -8.76 -30.23
C SER A 68 -18.22 -8.66 -30.10
N ILE A 69 -17.51 -9.78 -30.25
CA ILE A 69 -16.04 -9.86 -30.22
C ILE A 69 -15.43 -9.14 -31.42
N ARG A 70 -15.98 -9.34 -32.62
CA ARG A 70 -15.51 -8.67 -33.85
C ARG A 70 -15.70 -7.15 -33.77
N LEU A 71 -16.81 -6.69 -33.20
CA LEU A 71 -17.07 -5.28 -32.99
C LEU A 71 -16.07 -4.66 -32.01
N ALA A 72 -15.84 -5.31 -30.86
CA ALA A 72 -14.86 -4.91 -29.86
C ALA A 72 -13.41 -4.91 -30.39
N ASN A 73 -13.11 -5.81 -31.33
CA ASN A 73 -11.81 -5.92 -31.99
C ASN A 73 -11.72 -5.15 -33.32
N SER A 74 -12.70 -4.30 -33.62
CA SER A 74 -12.73 -3.57 -34.89
C SER A 74 -11.49 -2.69 -35.06
N GLU A 75 -11.03 -2.57 -36.31
CA GLU A 75 -9.89 -1.72 -36.70
C GLU A 75 -10.08 -0.26 -36.21
N LYS A 76 -11.35 0.20 -36.18
CA LYS A 76 -11.72 1.52 -35.68
C LYS A 76 -11.44 1.66 -34.18
N GLU A 77 -11.78 0.65 -33.39
CA GLU A 77 -11.57 0.65 -31.94
C GLU A 77 -10.09 0.60 -31.58
N LYS A 78 -9.31 -0.24 -32.27
CA LYS A 78 -7.84 -0.29 -32.14
C LYS A 78 -7.21 1.08 -32.44
N ARG A 79 -7.62 1.75 -33.53
CA ARG A 79 -7.15 3.09 -33.87
C ARG A 79 -7.53 4.14 -32.83
N LEU A 80 -8.72 4.04 -32.23
CA LEU A 80 -9.15 4.92 -31.15
C LEU A 80 -8.33 4.68 -29.87
N GLU A 81 -8.02 3.44 -29.53
CA GLU A 81 -7.16 3.07 -28.40
C GLU A 81 -5.76 3.65 -28.57
N LEU A 82 -5.09 3.44 -29.72
CA LEU A 82 -3.77 4.04 -30.03
C LEU A 82 -3.76 5.57 -29.88
N LYS A 83 -4.80 6.26 -30.36
CA LYS A 83 -4.95 7.72 -30.20
C LYS A 83 -5.12 8.13 -28.74
N ARG A 84 -5.84 7.34 -27.93
CA ARG A 84 -5.97 7.58 -26.49
C ARG A 84 -4.64 7.36 -25.80
N GLU A 85 -3.94 6.29 -26.15
CA GLU A 85 -2.67 5.92 -25.54
C GLU A 85 -1.58 6.98 -25.69
N SER A 86 -1.38 7.52 -26.89
CA SER A 86 -0.41 8.60 -27.11
C SER A 86 -0.66 9.80 -26.19
N LYS A 87 -1.94 10.14 -25.98
CA LYS A 87 -2.32 11.24 -25.09
C LYS A 87 -2.12 10.90 -23.61
N TRP A 88 -2.41 9.66 -23.21
CA TRP A 88 -2.20 9.18 -21.85
C TRP A 88 -0.71 9.10 -21.49
N LEU A 89 0.15 8.68 -22.41
CA LEU A 89 1.60 8.69 -22.24
C LEU A 89 2.12 10.08 -21.88
N THR A 90 1.66 11.12 -22.59
CA THR A 90 2.02 12.52 -22.30
C THR A 90 1.53 12.97 -20.92
N MET A 91 0.36 12.49 -20.49
CA MET A 91 -0.20 12.82 -19.18
C MET A 91 0.55 12.13 -18.05
N LEU A 92 0.90 10.86 -18.21
CA LEU A 92 1.69 10.10 -17.22
C LEU A 92 3.09 10.70 -17.01
N LYS A 93 3.75 11.14 -18.09
CA LYS A 93 5.04 11.85 -17.99
C LYS A 93 4.96 13.18 -17.23
N ASN A 94 3.78 13.79 -17.16
CA ASN A 94 3.55 15.08 -16.51
C ASN A 94 2.44 14.96 -15.47
N TRP A 95 2.48 13.90 -14.65
CA TRP A 95 1.41 13.51 -13.76
C TRP A 95 0.93 14.66 -12.85
N ASN A 96 1.86 15.29 -12.12
CA ASN A 96 1.56 16.37 -11.16
C ASN A 96 0.88 17.59 -11.80
N LYS A 97 1.09 17.82 -13.11
CA LYS A 97 0.40 18.87 -13.86
C LYS A 97 -1.06 18.53 -14.13
N TYR A 98 -1.37 17.25 -14.30
CA TYR A 98 -2.65 16.79 -14.83
C TYR A 98 -3.57 16.16 -13.78
N GLU A 99 -3.06 15.51 -12.75
CA GLU A 99 -3.84 14.63 -11.85
C GLU A 99 -5.09 15.31 -11.28
N HIS A 100 -5.02 16.59 -10.89
CA HIS A 100 -6.15 17.36 -10.37
C HIS A 100 -6.90 18.18 -11.44
N SER A 101 -6.54 18.05 -12.72
CA SER A 101 -7.12 18.83 -13.80
C SER A 101 -8.47 18.27 -14.29
N ILE A 102 -9.38 19.15 -14.71
CA ILE A 102 -10.63 18.78 -15.39
C ILE A 102 -10.36 17.91 -16.63
N LYS A 103 -9.24 18.17 -17.33
CA LYS A 103 -8.82 17.41 -18.52
C LYS A 103 -8.51 15.95 -18.18
N PHE A 104 -7.86 15.69 -17.05
CA PHE A 104 -7.59 14.34 -16.57
C PHE A 104 -8.88 13.63 -16.20
N ARG A 105 -9.74 14.26 -15.38
CA ARG A 105 -11.05 13.70 -15.02
C ARG A 105 -11.87 13.32 -16.26
N LYS A 106 -12.00 14.23 -17.24
CA LYS A 106 -12.70 13.95 -18.51
C LYS A 106 -12.12 12.77 -19.30
N ARG A 107 -10.84 12.46 -19.14
CA ARG A 107 -10.20 11.33 -19.84
C ARG A 107 -10.36 10.02 -19.10
N VAL A 108 -10.34 10.05 -17.76
CA VAL A 108 -10.72 8.89 -16.95
C VAL A 108 -12.14 8.43 -17.32
N PHE A 109 -13.11 9.35 -17.39
CA PHE A 109 -14.49 9.04 -17.79
C PHE A 109 -14.64 8.55 -19.25
N LYS A 110 -13.68 8.87 -20.13
CA LYS A 110 -13.64 8.33 -21.50
C LYS A 110 -13.01 6.94 -21.59
N GLY A 111 -12.55 6.39 -20.45
CA GLY A 111 -11.82 5.15 -20.37
C GLY A 111 -10.31 5.34 -20.41
N ILE A 112 -9.65 4.80 -19.40
CA ILE A 112 -8.21 4.60 -19.35
C ILE A 112 -7.87 3.42 -20.29
N PRO A 113 -6.93 3.59 -21.25
CA PRO A 113 -6.42 2.51 -22.07
C PRO A 113 -5.83 1.41 -21.22
N ASP A 114 -6.02 0.18 -21.66
CA ASP A 114 -5.73 -1.03 -20.88
C ASP A 114 -4.31 -1.08 -20.35
N LYS A 115 -3.35 -0.84 -21.26
CA LYS A 115 -1.93 -0.87 -20.95
C LYS A 115 -1.50 0.08 -19.83
N PHE A 116 -2.34 1.08 -19.53
CA PHE A 116 -2.09 2.06 -18.49
C PHE A 116 -3.00 1.90 -17.26
N ARG A 117 -3.99 1.00 -17.28
CA ARG A 117 -4.93 0.84 -16.16
C ARG A 117 -4.22 0.48 -14.87
N SER A 118 -3.31 -0.49 -14.92
CA SER A 118 -2.55 -0.93 -13.75
C SER A 118 -1.78 0.23 -13.10
N GLU A 119 -1.10 1.06 -13.88
CA GLU A 119 -0.33 2.20 -13.40
C GLU A 119 -1.23 3.34 -12.91
N VAL A 120 -2.23 3.72 -13.71
CA VAL A 120 -3.12 4.85 -13.38
C VAL A 120 -3.98 4.53 -12.16
N TRP A 121 -4.55 3.33 -12.07
CA TRP A 121 -5.36 2.94 -10.92
C TRP A 121 -4.53 2.87 -9.64
N LYS A 122 -3.28 2.38 -9.71
CA LYS A 122 -2.38 2.40 -8.55
C LYS A 122 -2.16 3.81 -8.00
N ARG A 123 -1.95 4.79 -8.88
CA ARG A 123 -1.79 6.20 -8.48
C ARG A 123 -3.08 6.78 -7.93
N LEU A 124 -4.22 6.56 -8.59
CA LEU A 124 -5.52 7.08 -8.15
C LEU A 124 -5.95 6.54 -6.79
N LEU A 125 -5.59 5.30 -6.49
CA LEU A 125 -5.91 4.63 -5.22
C LEU A 125 -4.81 4.84 -4.16
N ASN A 126 -3.78 5.63 -4.44
CA ASN A 126 -2.66 5.88 -3.52
C ASN A 126 -2.03 4.58 -2.96
N ILE A 127 -1.95 3.54 -3.80
CA ILE A 127 -1.53 2.18 -3.38
C ILE A 127 -0.14 2.19 -2.73
N ASP A 128 0.77 3.04 -3.20
CA ASP A 128 2.12 3.13 -2.65
C ASP A 128 2.11 3.64 -1.20
N HIS A 129 1.26 4.62 -0.88
CA HIS A 129 1.07 5.07 0.50
C HIS A 129 0.47 3.97 1.37
N VAL A 130 -0.58 3.28 0.88
CA VAL A 130 -1.25 2.19 1.61
C VAL A 130 -0.26 1.08 1.97
N LYS A 131 0.57 0.65 1.01
CA LYS A 131 1.60 -0.37 1.25
C LYS A 131 2.64 0.09 2.26
N GLN A 132 3.12 1.32 2.13
CA GLN A 132 4.12 1.85 3.05
C GLN A 132 3.57 1.98 4.48
N ILE A 133 2.32 2.40 4.63
CA ILE A 133 1.64 2.46 5.92
C ILE A 133 1.55 1.07 6.56
N ASP A 134 1.10 0.05 5.81
CA ASP A 134 0.99 -1.30 6.36
C ASP A 134 2.34 -1.86 6.86
N LEU A 135 3.41 -1.64 6.08
CA LEU A 135 4.78 -1.99 6.47
C LEU A 135 5.20 -1.28 7.76
N ASP A 136 4.90 0.02 7.88
CA ASP A 136 5.29 0.84 9.03
C ASP A 136 4.51 0.46 10.29
N ILE A 137 3.22 0.16 10.17
CA ILE A 137 2.39 -0.31 11.29
C ILE A 137 2.95 -1.60 11.88
N ASN A 138 3.39 -2.53 11.04
CA ASN A 138 3.95 -3.80 11.50
C ASN A 138 5.20 -3.63 12.39
N ARG A 139 5.89 -2.48 12.31
CA ARG A 139 7.06 -2.14 13.13
C ARG A 139 6.81 -1.04 14.18
N THR A 140 5.58 -0.56 14.32
CA THR A 140 5.23 0.54 15.25
C THR A 140 4.92 0.03 16.64
N TYR A 141 5.65 0.54 17.66
CA TYR A 141 5.40 0.28 19.09
C TYR A 141 5.09 -1.19 19.46
N ARG A 142 5.79 -2.17 18.86
CA ARG A 142 5.48 -3.61 19.02
C ARG A 142 5.60 -4.16 20.45
N ASN A 143 6.32 -3.46 21.32
CA ASN A 143 6.40 -3.79 22.75
C ASN A 143 5.25 -3.20 23.58
N HIS A 144 4.36 -2.40 22.98
CA HIS A 144 3.20 -1.80 23.63
C HIS A 144 1.96 -2.70 23.50
N ILE A 145 1.18 -2.83 24.57
CA ILE A 145 0.01 -3.73 24.62
C ILE A 145 -1.01 -3.48 23.51
N PHE A 146 -1.19 -2.22 23.10
CA PHE A 146 -2.11 -1.82 22.03
C PHE A 146 -1.63 -2.24 20.63
N PHE A 147 -0.32 -2.25 20.36
CA PHE A 147 0.20 -2.43 18.99
C PHE A 147 0.95 -3.75 18.79
N ARG A 148 1.02 -4.60 19.82
CA ARG A 148 1.79 -5.86 19.79
C ARG A 148 1.23 -6.88 18.81
N ARG A 149 -0.10 -7.00 18.69
CA ARG A 149 -0.77 -8.00 17.84
C ARG A 149 -1.04 -7.41 16.45
N ARG A 150 -0.73 -8.20 15.41
CA ARG A 150 -0.92 -7.81 14.01
C ARG A 150 -2.42 -7.71 13.71
N TYR A 151 -2.83 -6.65 13.02
CA TYR A 151 -4.22 -6.41 12.62
C TYR A 151 -5.22 -6.32 13.79
N ASP A 152 -4.73 -6.08 15.01
CA ASP A 152 -5.61 -5.82 16.15
C ASP A 152 -6.29 -4.44 16.00
N MET A 153 -7.31 -4.17 16.80
CA MET A 153 -8.15 -2.96 16.73
C MET A 153 -7.32 -1.68 16.61
N MET A 154 -6.26 -1.54 17.42
CA MET A 154 -5.43 -0.33 17.42
C MET A 154 -4.50 -0.24 16.19
N GLN A 155 -4.06 -1.37 15.62
CA GLN A 155 -3.33 -1.35 14.34
C GLN A 155 -4.26 -0.97 13.18
N GLN A 156 -5.51 -1.43 13.21
CA GLN A 156 -6.53 -1.03 12.22
C GLN A 156 -6.86 0.47 12.34
N ALA A 157 -7.07 0.96 13.56
CA ALA A 157 -7.26 2.38 13.83
C ALA A 157 -6.11 3.24 13.29
N LEU A 158 -4.86 2.81 13.55
CA LEU A 158 -3.66 3.46 13.01
C LEU A 158 -3.62 3.44 11.48
N PHE A 159 -4.03 2.33 10.87
CA PHE A 159 -4.13 2.21 9.41
C PHE A 159 -5.18 3.17 8.86
N HIS A 160 -6.37 3.25 9.46
CA HIS A 160 -7.44 4.15 9.03
C HIS A 160 -7.02 5.61 9.11
N VAL A 161 -6.48 6.05 10.25
CA VAL A 161 -6.05 7.45 10.44
C VAL A 161 -4.99 7.84 9.42
N LEU A 162 -3.97 7.01 9.21
CA LEU A 162 -2.88 7.32 8.29
C LEU A 162 -3.31 7.27 6.82
N THR A 163 -4.14 6.30 6.44
CA THR A 163 -4.64 6.19 5.05
C THR A 163 -5.61 7.32 4.73
N ALA A 164 -6.50 7.67 5.66
CA ALA A 164 -7.37 8.83 5.53
C ALA A 164 -6.54 10.12 5.40
N TYR A 165 -5.50 10.28 6.22
CA TYR A 165 -4.66 11.48 6.18
C TYR A 165 -3.89 11.61 4.85
N ALA A 166 -3.35 10.50 4.32
CA ALA A 166 -2.66 10.49 3.04
C ALA A 166 -3.55 10.90 1.86
N VAL A 167 -4.84 10.57 1.92
CA VAL A 167 -5.84 10.98 0.90
C VAL A 167 -6.30 12.42 1.14
N TYR A 168 -6.42 12.84 2.40
CA TYR A 168 -6.86 14.18 2.77
C TYR A 168 -5.85 15.26 2.35
N ASN A 169 -4.56 15.03 2.62
CA ASN A 169 -3.48 15.94 2.26
C ASN A 169 -2.57 15.31 1.21
N THR A 170 -3.02 15.31 -0.06
CA THR A 170 -2.29 14.67 -1.17
C THR A 170 -0.93 15.31 -1.46
N ASP A 171 -0.73 16.57 -1.09
CA ASP A 171 0.56 17.26 -1.26
C ASP A 171 1.64 16.70 -0.32
N LEU A 172 1.25 16.29 0.89
CA LEU A 172 2.14 15.62 1.84
C LEU A 172 2.12 14.11 1.68
N GLY A 173 0.93 13.54 1.48
CA GLY A 173 0.64 12.12 1.50
C GLY A 173 1.02 11.48 2.84
N TYR A 174 1.54 10.26 2.76
CA TYR A 174 2.18 9.59 3.88
C TYR A 174 3.71 9.63 3.74
N CYS A 175 4.37 10.14 4.78
CA CYS A 175 5.82 10.06 4.96
C CYS A 175 6.16 9.10 6.10
N GLN A 176 7.18 8.27 5.90
CA GLN A 176 7.70 7.39 6.94
C GLN A 176 8.03 8.19 8.21
N GLY A 177 7.61 7.66 9.37
CA GLY A 177 7.75 8.33 10.67
C GLY A 177 6.43 8.90 11.20
N MET A 178 5.48 9.24 10.32
CA MET A 178 4.15 9.72 10.73
C MET A 178 3.37 8.67 11.54
N ASN A 179 3.61 7.39 11.27
CA ASN A 179 3.07 6.27 12.04
C ASN A 179 3.33 6.38 13.54
N HIS A 180 4.50 6.87 13.97
CA HIS A 180 4.81 7.00 15.38
C HIS A 180 4.01 8.14 16.03
N VAL A 181 3.85 9.26 15.33
CA VAL A 181 3.05 10.40 15.81
C VAL A 181 1.58 9.98 15.92
N ALA A 182 1.02 9.39 14.88
CA ALA A 182 -0.38 8.95 14.87
C ALA A 182 -0.66 7.87 15.92
N ALA A 183 0.25 6.90 16.09
CA ALA A 183 0.10 5.86 17.09
C ALA A 183 0.16 6.40 18.51
N LEU A 184 1.00 7.41 18.78
CA LEU A 184 1.03 8.08 20.08
C LEU A 184 -0.29 8.82 20.34
N LEU A 185 -0.84 9.52 19.35
CA LEU A 185 -2.15 10.18 19.48
C LEU A 185 -3.26 9.17 19.78
N LEU A 186 -3.29 8.03 19.10
CA LEU A 186 -4.26 6.96 19.33
C LEU A 186 -4.16 6.29 20.70
N MET A 187 -3.06 6.47 21.45
CA MET A 187 -3.02 6.01 22.84
C MET A 187 -3.91 6.86 23.76
N TYR A 188 -4.29 8.06 23.33
CA TYR A 188 -5.03 9.05 24.15
C TYR A 188 -6.35 9.51 23.51
N PHE A 189 -6.52 9.33 22.21
CA PHE A 189 -7.66 9.80 21.43
C PHE A 189 -8.33 8.67 20.64
N GLU A 190 -9.61 8.87 20.34
CA GLU A 190 -10.34 8.05 19.36
C GLU A 190 -9.86 8.36 17.93
N GLU A 191 -10.25 7.54 16.95
CA GLU A 191 -9.75 7.64 15.56
C GLU A 191 -9.96 9.03 14.94
N GLU A 192 -11.15 9.61 15.10
CA GLU A 192 -11.48 10.92 14.51
C GLU A 192 -10.67 12.05 15.16
N ASP A 193 -10.58 12.07 16.50
CA ASP A 193 -9.81 13.06 17.24
C ASP A 193 -8.32 12.93 16.95
N ALA A 194 -7.80 11.70 16.85
CA ALA A 194 -6.41 11.45 16.48
C ALA A 194 -6.11 11.95 15.06
N PHE A 195 -7.05 11.81 14.12
CA PHE A 195 -6.93 12.37 12.77
C PHE A 195 -6.85 13.90 12.80
N TRP A 196 -7.76 14.57 13.52
CA TRP A 196 -7.75 16.04 13.60
C TRP A 196 -6.54 16.57 14.36
N ALA A 197 -6.10 15.88 15.42
CA ALA A 197 -4.88 16.22 16.13
C ALA A 197 -3.64 16.07 15.22
N LEU A 198 -3.55 14.99 14.45
CA LEU A 198 -2.49 14.79 13.46
C LEU A 198 -2.51 15.93 12.43
N HIS A 199 -3.68 16.29 11.91
CA HIS A 199 -3.82 17.41 11.00
C HIS A 199 -3.34 18.72 11.61
N ALA A 200 -3.82 19.06 12.81
CA ALA A 200 -3.44 20.28 13.51
C ALA A 200 -1.93 20.37 13.75
N LEU A 201 -1.26 19.28 14.15
CA LEU A 201 0.20 19.26 14.31
C LEU A 201 0.95 19.54 13.00
N MET A 202 0.41 19.07 11.88
CA MET A 202 1.02 19.28 10.56
C MET A 202 0.81 20.71 10.07
N THR A 203 -0.40 21.24 10.14
CA THR A 203 -0.79 22.51 9.51
C THR A 203 -0.66 23.74 10.40
N ASP A 204 -0.78 23.59 11.72
CA ASP A 204 -0.72 24.73 12.64
C ASP A 204 0.66 25.41 12.62
N GLN A 205 0.68 26.73 12.71
CA GLN A 205 1.88 27.54 12.61
C GLN A 205 2.78 27.38 13.84
N THR A 206 2.22 26.99 14.99
CA THR A 206 2.97 26.79 16.23
C THR A 206 3.87 25.55 16.14
N HIS A 207 3.31 24.39 15.78
CA HIS A 207 4.02 23.12 15.68
C HIS A 207 4.69 22.98 14.31
N SER A 208 3.98 23.35 13.24
CA SER A 208 4.43 23.41 11.84
C SER A 208 5.22 22.15 11.45
N MET A 209 4.70 20.97 11.81
CA MET A 209 5.40 19.71 11.56
C MET A 209 5.42 19.35 10.08
N TYR A 210 4.56 19.95 9.24
CA TYR A 210 4.56 19.76 7.79
C TYR A 210 5.97 19.86 7.19
N GLY A 211 6.76 20.87 7.57
CA GLY A 211 8.11 21.04 7.03
C GLY A 211 9.12 19.94 7.42
N LEU A 212 8.80 19.09 8.39
CA LEU A 212 9.61 17.92 8.77
C LEU A 212 9.36 16.71 7.89
N PHE A 213 8.20 16.65 7.22
CA PHE A 213 7.75 15.51 6.42
C PHE A 213 7.58 15.87 4.93
N ALA A 214 7.48 17.16 4.62
CA ALA A 214 7.37 17.64 3.24
C ALA A 214 8.58 17.22 2.39
N PRO A 215 8.39 17.03 1.07
CA PRO A 215 9.48 16.68 0.17
C PRO A 215 10.70 17.60 0.31
N GLY A 216 11.88 17.01 0.47
CA GLY A 216 13.13 17.75 0.71
C GLY A 216 13.34 18.19 2.16
N PHE A 217 12.45 17.83 3.09
CA PHE A 217 12.61 18.00 4.54
C PHE A 217 13.11 19.40 4.98
N PRO A 218 12.51 20.50 4.50
CA PRO A 218 13.08 21.85 4.66
C PRO A 218 13.28 22.25 6.13
N LYS A 219 12.35 21.87 7.02
CA LYS A 219 12.44 22.18 8.45
C LYS A 219 13.47 21.30 9.14
N LEU A 220 13.61 20.04 8.73
CA LEU A 220 14.61 19.13 9.28
C LEU A 220 16.03 19.63 9.01
N PHE A 221 16.33 20.02 7.77
CA PHE A 221 17.64 20.60 7.43
C PHE A 221 17.92 21.90 8.19
N ARG A 222 16.89 22.73 8.40
CA ARG A 222 17.02 23.94 9.23
C ARG A 222 17.35 23.60 10.68
N LEU A 223 16.69 22.60 11.26
CA LEU A 223 16.97 22.12 12.62
C LEU A 223 18.36 21.50 12.73
N GLN A 224 18.78 20.70 11.76
CA GLN A 224 20.13 20.15 11.70
C GLN A 224 21.19 21.26 11.67
N LYS A 225 21.02 22.29 10.85
CA LYS A 225 21.94 23.44 10.79
C LYS A 225 22.00 24.20 12.12
N HIS A 226 20.87 24.36 12.79
CA HIS A 226 20.81 24.98 14.11
C HIS A 226 21.54 24.12 15.15
N HIS A 227 21.27 22.81 15.16
CA HIS A 227 21.95 21.84 16.00
C HIS A 227 23.47 21.85 15.78
N ASP A 228 23.94 21.91 14.53
CA ASP A 228 25.37 22.00 14.21
C ASP A 228 26.02 23.29 14.74
N THR A 229 25.26 24.39 14.76
CA THR A 229 25.71 25.67 15.33
C THR A 229 25.85 25.56 16.84
N ILE A 230 24.88 24.94 17.51
CA ILE A 230 24.91 24.67 18.96
C ILE A 230 26.08 23.75 19.29
N LEU A 231 26.26 22.64 18.56
CA LEU A 231 27.38 21.72 18.74
C LEU A 231 28.73 22.44 18.57
N LYS A 232 28.85 23.35 17.61
CA LYS A 232 30.07 24.14 17.41
C LYS A 232 30.38 25.02 18.63
N SER A 233 29.35 25.59 19.25
CA SER A 233 29.50 26.50 20.38
C SER A 233 29.74 25.77 21.70
N LEU A 234 29.00 24.69 21.97
CA LEU A 234 29.00 24.01 23.27
C LEU A 234 29.96 22.82 23.32
N LEU A 235 30.12 22.08 22.22
CA LEU A 235 30.87 20.82 22.18
C LEU A 235 31.78 20.72 20.93
N PRO A 236 32.75 21.64 20.76
CA PRO A 236 33.55 21.75 19.53
C PRO A 236 34.38 20.50 19.23
N LYS A 237 34.90 19.82 20.27
CA LYS A 237 35.65 18.56 20.11
C LYS A 237 34.76 17.44 19.53
N LEU A 238 33.53 17.32 20.05
CA LEU A 238 32.55 16.35 19.55
C LEU A 238 32.18 16.66 18.10
N ARG A 239 31.89 17.93 17.80
CA ARG A 239 31.59 18.35 16.42
C ARG A 239 32.73 18.00 15.46
N GLN A 240 33.98 18.25 15.85
CA GLN A 240 35.13 17.95 15.01
C GLN A 240 35.28 16.43 14.76
N HIS A 241 34.91 15.60 15.72
CA HIS A 241 34.88 14.15 15.54
C HIS A 241 33.76 13.73 14.59
N LEU A 242 32.53 14.24 14.77
CA LEU A 242 31.38 13.91 13.90
C LEU A 242 31.58 14.30 12.43
N VAL A 243 32.35 15.35 12.14
CA VAL A 243 32.68 15.78 10.76
C VAL A 243 33.75 14.90 10.11
N ARG A 244 34.47 14.08 10.88
CA ARG A 244 35.56 13.23 10.37
C ARG A 244 35.13 11.78 10.06
N ILE A 245 33.95 11.38 10.50
CA ILE A 245 33.34 10.06 10.22
C ILE A 245 32.63 10.16 8.87
#